data_AF-A0A511RI23-F1
#
_entry.id   AF-A0A511RI23-F1
#
_cell.length_a   1.000
_cell.length_b   1.000
_cell.length_c   1.000
_cell.angle_alpha   90.00
_cell.angle_beta   90.00
_cell.angle_gamma   90.00
#
_symmetry.space_group_name_H-M   'P 1'
#
loop_
_entity.id
_entity.type
_entity.pdbx_description
1 polymer ?
#
loop_
_entity_poly.entity_id
_entity_poly.type
_entity_poly.pdbx_seq_one_letter_code
_entity_poly.pdbx_strand_id
1 'polypeptide(L)'
;MSRLQERVHRFDADRGWERVRPEHTYLHLMEELGEVARELLRRAAYKEGTPNLTEELADAGLLLYKLADQLGIDLEAAMLRKLEANEARYPLASSREALKRYLAHDDED
;
A
#
# COMPACT_ATOMS: atom_id res chain seq x y z
N MET A 1 -17.61 4.06 3.62
CA MET A 1 -16.64 3.11 3.06
C MET A 1 -16.61 3.30 1.56
N SER A 2 -15.43 3.14 0.94
CA SER A 2 -15.33 3.21 -0.53
C SER A 2 -16.00 2.01 -1.20
N ARG A 3 -16.36 2.16 -2.48
CA ARG A 3 -16.92 1.07 -3.30
C ARG A 3 -16.01 -0.16 -3.34
N LEU A 4 -14.69 0.06 -3.33
CA LEU A 4 -13.71 -1.03 -3.31
C LEU A 4 -13.70 -1.73 -1.95
N GLN A 5 -13.67 -0.99 -0.85
CA GLN A 5 -13.69 -1.57 0.49
C GLN A 5 -14.97 -2.39 0.74
N GLU A 6 -16.13 -1.90 0.28
CA GLU A 6 -17.38 -2.67 0.33
C GLU A 6 -17.31 -3.96 -0.50
N ARG A 7 -16.62 -3.95 -1.64
CA ARG A 7 -16.44 -5.15 -2.47
C ARG A 7 -15.54 -6.16 -1.78
N VAL A 8 -14.47 -5.71 -1.11
CA VAL A 8 -13.58 -6.55 -0.30
C VAL A 8 -14.36 -7.17 0.87
N HIS A 9 -15.13 -6.34 1.60
CA HIS A 9 -15.98 -6.81 2.69
C HIS A 9 -16.92 -7.94 2.25
N ARG A 10 -17.66 -7.75 1.14
CA ARG A 10 -18.55 -8.79 0.60
C ARG A 10 -17.79 -10.05 0.17
N PHE A 11 -16.66 -9.88 -0.51
CA PHE A 11 -15.83 -11.00 -0.97
C PHE A 11 -15.38 -11.90 0.19
N ASP A 12 -15.00 -11.28 1.32
CA ASP A 12 -14.62 -11.96 2.54
C ASP A 12 -15.82 -12.62 3.24
N ALA A 13 -16.92 -11.89 3.39
CA ALA A 13 -18.15 -12.37 4.02
C ALA A 13 -18.73 -13.60 3.30
N ASP A 14 -18.71 -13.60 1.96
CA ASP A 14 -19.16 -14.73 1.14
C ASP A 14 -18.34 -16.02 1.39
N ARG A 15 -17.14 -15.90 1.98
CA ARG A 15 -16.21 -17.01 2.27
C ARG A 15 -16.08 -17.32 3.77
N GLY A 16 -16.75 -16.57 4.64
CA GLY A 16 -16.59 -16.71 6.09
C GLY A 16 -15.22 -16.22 6.60
N TRP A 17 -14.52 -15.39 5.82
CA TRP A 17 -13.18 -14.91 6.11
C TRP A 17 -13.15 -13.67 7.00
N GLU A 18 -14.31 -13.06 7.27
CA GLU A 18 -14.50 -12.00 8.27
C GLU A 18 -14.15 -12.46 9.69
N ARG A 19 -14.12 -13.79 9.92
CA ARG A 19 -13.70 -14.42 11.18
C ARG A 19 -12.20 -14.44 11.39
N VAL A 20 -11.41 -14.15 10.35
CA VAL A 20 -9.96 -14.00 10.48
C VAL A 20 -9.68 -12.77 11.34
N ARG A 21 -8.73 -12.92 12.27
CA ARG A 21 -8.34 -11.84 13.17
C ARG A 21 -7.55 -10.74 12.44
N PRO A 22 -7.72 -9.45 12.81
CA PRO A 22 -6.97 -8.35 12.21
C PRO A 22 -5.45 -8.55 12.29
N GLU A 23 -4.94 -9.12 13.38
CA GLU A 23 -3.51 -9.36 13.54
C GLU A 23 -2.97 -10.37 12.52
N HIS A 24 -3.77 -11.38 12.15
CA HIS A 24 -3.38 -12.33 11.11
C HIS A 24 -3.45 -11.69 9.72
N THR A 25 -4.45 -10.85 9.46
CA THR A 25 -4.54 -10.09 8.21
C THR A 25 -3.36 -9.13 8.04
N TYR A 26 -2.91 -8.50 9.13
CA TYR A 26 -1.68 -7.70 9.10
C TYR A 26 -0.43 -8.55 8.79
N LEU A 27 -0.32 -9.76 9.35
CA LEU A 27 0.79 -10.66 9.03
C LEU A 27 0.79 -11.04 7.54
N HIS A 28 -0.36 -11.36 6.96
CA HIS A 28 -0.46 -11.61 5.52
C HIS A 28 -0.12 -10.37 4.69
N LEU A 29 -0.55 -9.17 5.11
CA LEU A 29 -0.13 -7.92 4.45
C LEU A 29 1.39 -7.77 4.42
N MET A 30 2.07 -8.14 5.52
CA MET A 30 3.53 -8.12 5.57
C MET A 30 4.18 -9.14 4.64
N GLU A 31 3.55 -10.30 4.44
CA GLU A 31 3.99 -11.30 3.45
C GLU A 31 3.94 -10.71 2.04
N GLU A 32 2.81 -10.11 1.65
CA GLU A 32 2.64 -9.47 0.32
C GLU A 32 3.60 -8.29 0.11
N LEU A 33 3.87 -7.48 1.13
CA LEU A 33 4.89 -6.43 1.04
C LEU A 33 6.30 -7.03 0.83
N GLY A 34 6.55 -8.23 1.36
CA GLY A 34 7.74 -9.01 1.07
C GLY A 34 7.79 -9.51 -0.38
N GLU A 35 6.66 -9.90 -0.96
CA GLU A 35 6.52 -10.22 -2.38
C GLU A 35 6.87 -9.00 -3.25
N VAL A 36 6.26 -7.84 -2.97
CA VAL A 36 6.55 -6.56 -3.64
C VAL A 36 8.05 -6.25 -3.59
N ALA A 37 8.70 -6.45 -2.44
CA ALA A 37 10.13 -6.25 -2.31
C ALA A 37 10.94 -7.19 -3.24
N ARG A 38 10.53 -8.45 -3.38
CA ARG A 38 11.17 -9.40 -4.31
C ARG A 38 11.00 -8.98 -5.76
N GLU A 39 9.81 -8.49 -6.15
CA GLU A 39 9.57 -7.99 -7.51
C GLU A 39 10.37 -6.72 -7.80
N LEU A 40 10.53 -5.82 -6.83
CA LEU A 40 11.40 -4.65 -6.95
C LEU A 40 12.87 -5.05 -7.16
N LEU A 41 13.34 -6.09 -6.46
CA LEU A 41 14.70 -6.62 -6.67
C LEU A 41 14.88 -7.22 -8.07
N ARG A 42 13.86 -7.88 -8.64
CA ARG A 42 13.88 -8.33 -10.04
C ARG A 42 13.91 -7.16 -11.00
N ARG A 43 13.08 -6.14 -10.77
CA ARG A 43 13.05 -4.90 -11.56
C ARG A 43 14.40 -4.19 -11.56
N ALA A 44 15.11 -4.21 -10.44
CA ALA A 44 16.44 -3.63 -10.29
C ALA A 44 17.58 -4.57 -10.75
N ALA A 45 17.27 -5.69 -11.40
CA ALA A 45 18.22 -6.70 -11.88
C ALA A 45 19.11 -7.36 -10.81
N TYR A 46 18.75 -7.24 -9.53
CA TYR A 46 19.40 -7.96 -8.43
C TYR A 46 18.91 -9.41 -8.29
N LYS A 47 17.80 -9.76 -8.96
CA LYS A 47 17.24 -11.11 -9.03
C LYS A 47 16.78 -11.43 -10.46
N GLU A 48 16.87 -12.70 -10.84
CA GLU A 48 16.36 -13.19 -12.12
C GLU A 48 14.82 -13.20 -12.16
N GLY A 49 14.28 -13.11 -13.39
CA GLY A 49 12.84 -13.17 -13.66
C GLY A 49 12.24 -11.84 -14.11
N THR A 50 11.05 -11.90 -14.72
CA THR A 50 10.28 -10.70 -15.07
C THR A 50 9.46 -10.26 -13.86
N PRO A 51 9.55 -8.99 -13.41
CA PRO A 51 8.80 -8.53 -12.24
C PRO A 51 7.29 -8.49 -12.51
N ASN A 52 6.47 -8.94 -11.56
CA ASN A 52 5.01 -8.84 -11.60
C ASN A 52 4.46 -7.89 -10.52
N LEU A 53 4.94 -6.65 -10.50
CA LEU A 53 4.56 -5.67 -9.47
C LEU A 53 3.05 -5.35 -9.44
N THR A 54 2.35 -5.49 -10.56
CA THR A 54 0.91 -5.20 -10.61
C THR A 54 0.10 -6.11 -9.70
N GLU A 55 0.42 -7.40 -9.70
CA GLU A 55 -0.28 -8.40 -8.88
C GLU A 55 0.05 -8.19 -7.41
N GLU A 56 1.33 -8.17 -7.04
CA GLU A 56 1.75 -8.08 -5.64
C GLU A 56 1.31 -6.76 -4.96
N LEU A 57 1.28 -5.65 -5.71
CA LEU A 57 0.73 -4.38 -5.20
C LEU A 57 -0.79 -4.45 -5.04
N ALA A 58 -1.49 -5.19 -5.90
CA ALA A 58 -2.93 -5.40 -5.77
C ALA A 58 -3.25 -6.28 -4.55
N ASP A 59 -2.49 -7.34 -4.31
CA ASP A 59 -2.67 -8.23 -3.16
C ASP A 59 -2.40 -7.51 -1.84
N ALA A 60 -1.28 -6.79 -1.74
CA ALA A 60 -1.00 -5.93 -0.59
C ALA A 60 -2.10 -4.86 -0.39
N GLY A 61 -2.58 -4.26 -1.48
CA GLY A 61 -3.68 -3.29 -1.44
C GLY A 61 -4.97 -3.89 -0.89
N LEU A 62 -5.38 -5.07 -1.38
CA LEU A 62 -6.60 -5.75 -0.94
C LEU A 62 -6.53 -6.13 0.54
N LEU A 63 -5.38 -6.63 1.01
CA LEU A 63 -5.18 -6.94 2.43
C LEU A 63 -5.21 -5.69 3.32
N LEU A 64 -4.71 -4.55 2.85
CA LEU A 64 -4.85 -3.29 3.58
C LEU A 64 -6.31 -2.83 3.67
N TYR A 65 -7.08 -2.95 2.58
CA TYR A 65 -8.52 -2.68 2.59
C TYR A 65 -9.28 -3.62 3.54
N LYS A 66 -8.94 -4.92 3.53
CA LYS A 66 -9.51 -5.91 4.45
C LYS A 66 -9.18 -5.57 5.91
N LEU A 67 -7.93 -5.24 6.20
CA LEU A 67 -7.51 -4.86 7.54
C LEU A 67 -8.27 -3.62 8.04
N ALA A 68 -8.42 -2.61 7.17
CA ALA A 68 -9.20 -1.43 7.51
C ALA A 68 -10.68 -1.76 7.78
N ASP A 69 -11.28 -2.64 6.98
CA ASP A 69 -12.65 -3.12 7.18
C ASP A 69 -12.83 -3.82 8.54
N GLN A 70 -11.94 -4.77 8.88
CA GLN A 70 -11.97 -5.49 10.16
C GLN A 70 -11.81 -4.54 11.37
N LEU A 71 -11.15 -3.40 11.19
CA LEU A 71 -10.94 -2.39 12.23
C LEU A 71 -12.00 -1.28 12.22
N GLY A 72 -13.00 -1.34 11.34
CA GLY A 72 -14.05 -0.33 11.23
C GLY A 72 -13.56 1.02 10.70
N ILE A 73 -12.48 1.02 9.91
CA ILE A 73 -11.85 2.22 9.36
C ILE A 73 -12.31 2.42 7.92
N ASP A 74 -12.89 3.59 7.62
CA ASP A 74 -13.07 4.03 6.23
C ASP A 74 -11.71 4.50 5.66
N LEU A 75 -11.02 3.60 4.96
CA LEU A 75 -9.63 3.81 4.54
C LEU A 75 -9.51 4.95 3.55
N GLU A 76 -10.40 5.01 2.55
CA GLU A 76 -10.39 6.08 1.53
C GLU A 76 -10.59 7.45 2.19
N ALA A 77 -11.58 7.58 3.06
CA ALA A 77 -11.81 8.82 3.80
C ALA A 77 -10.61 9.19 4.71
N ALA A 78 -9.96 8.20 5.34
CA ALA A 78 -8.77 8.43 6.14
C ALA A 78 -7.57 8.90 5.30
N MET A 79 -7.38 8.32 4.11
CA MET A 79 -6.32 8.70 3.17
C MET A 79 -6.54 10.11 2.62
N LEU A 80 -7.78 10.47 2.26
CA LEU A 80 -8.12 11.83 1.79
C LEU A 80 -7.81 12.89 2.84
N ARG A 81 -8.24 12.69 4.10
CA ARG A 81 -7.87 13.59 5.21
C ARG A 81 -6.37 13.68 5.42
N LYS A 82 -5.66 12.55 5.26
CA LYS A 82 -4.20 12.52 5.39
C LYS A 82 -3.50 13.28 4.25
N LEU A 83 -4.03 13.21 3.03
CA LEU A 83 -3.53 13.98 1.89
C LEU A 83 -3.68 15.48 2.14
N GLU A 84 -4.85 15.95 2.55
CA GLU A 84 -5.08 17.37 2.90
C GLU A 84 -4.10 17.85 3.98
N ALA A 85 -3.90 17.06 5.04
CA ALA A 85 -2.94 17.37 6.09
C ALA A 85 -1.48 17.38 5.58
N ASN A 86 -1.14 16.46 4.67
CA ASN A 86 0.20 16.40 4.07
C ASN A 86 0.46 17.57 3.12
N GLU A 87 -0.54 18.02 2.35
CA GLU A 87 -0.42 19.21 1.49
C GLU A 87 -0.12 20.46 2.30
N ALA A 88 -0.76 20.62 3.46
CA ALA A 88 -0.46 21.71 4.39
C ALA A 88 0.93 21.57 5.03
N ARG A 89 1.35 20.34 5.38
CA ARG A 89 2.64 20.05 6.01
C ARG A 89 3.82 20.16 5.05
N TYR A 90 3.62 19.86 3.76
CA TYR A 90 4.66 19.80 2.74
C TYR A 90 4.32 20.70 1.54
N PRO A 91 4.45 22.03 1.67
CA PRO A 91 4.10 22.96 0.59
C PRO A 91 4.87 22.68 -0.70
N LEU A 92 4.19 22.84 -1.84
CA LEU A 92 4.70 22.50 -3.18
C LEU A 92 6.12 23.00 -3.46
N ALA A 93 6.40 24.28 -3.16
CA ALA A 93 7.72 24.87 -3.44
C ALA A 93 8.84 24.21 -2.63
N SER A 94 8.66 24.07 -1.31
CA SER A 94 9.64 23.40 -0.45
C SER A 94 9.81 21.93 -0.78
N SER A 95 8.72 21.25 -1.15
CA SER A 95 8.75 19.83 -1.50
C SER A 95 9.52 19.59 -2.81
N ARG A 96 9.38 20.46 -3.81
CA ARG A 96 10.13 20.38 -5.07
C ARG A 96 11.63 20.63 -4.86
N GLU A 97 12.00 21.60 -4.02
CA GLU A 97 13.41 21.85 -3.69
C GLU A 97 14.02 20.72 -2.86
N ALA A 98 13.26 20.11 -1.95
CA ALA A 98 13.71 18.92 -1.23
C ALA A 98 13.94 17.73 -2.18
N LEU A 99 13.03 17.49 -3.13
CA LEU A 99 13.18 16.42 -4.13
C LEU A 99 14.39 16.64 -5.03
N LYS A 100 14.64 17.87 -5.52
CA LYS A 100 15.83 18.18 -6.31
C LYS A 100 17.12 17.82 -5.56
N ARG A 101 17.18 18.16 -4.28
CA ARG A 101 18.33 17.82 -3.44
C ARG A 101 18.47 16.31 -3.28
N TYR A 102 17.38 15.60 -3.00
CA TYR A 102 17.39 14.13 -2.87
C TYR A 102 17.94 13.45 -4.13
N LEU A 103 17.40 13.77 -5.31
CA LEU A 103 17.82 13.15 -6.57
C LEU A 103 19.28 13.47 -6.94
N ALA A 104 19.75 14.68 -6.63
CA ALA A 104 21.15 15.03 -6.86
C ALA A 104 22.14 14.18 -6.05
N HIS A 105 21.72 13.55 -4.94
CA HIS A 105 22.57 12.63 -4.17
C HIS A 105 22.42 11.19 -4.64
N ASP A 106 21.24 10.78 -5.12
CA ASP A 106 20.99 9.42 -5.64
C ASP A 106 21.72 9.16 -6.97
N ASP A 107 22.00 10.21 -7.77
CA ASP A 107 22.76 10.10 -9.03
C ASP A 107 24.30 10.00 -8.82
N GLU A 108 24.79 10.18 -7.59
CA GLU A 108 26.23 10.13 -7.26
C GLU A 108 26.73 8.74 -6.81
N ASP A 109 25.83 7.79 -6.55
CA ASP A 109 26.12 6.39 -6.15
C ASP A 109 25.89 5.38 -7.30
#